data_AF-A0A2V8TQD3-F1
#
_entry.id   AF-A0A2V8TQD3-F1
#
_cell.length_a   1.000
_cell.length_b   1.000
_cell.length_c   1.000
_cell.angle_alpha   90.00
_cell.angle_beta   90.00
_cell.angle_gamma   90.00
#
_symmetry.space_group_name_H-M   'P 1'
#
loop_
_entity.id
_entity.type
_entity.pdbx_description
1 polymer ?
#
loop_
_entity_poly.entity_id
_entity_poly.type
_entity_poly.pdbx_seq_one_letter_code
_entity_poly.pdbx_strand_id
1 'polypeptide(L)'
;MPARYVGVAEGVARAEFDSSDKRFEQGLKNWLDSLGFIRSARFFALPKDRVRYEISTSKPDGLQYRVGSWKQIWPDGRLSRFEPIEETVVRSPRPLFQDVTSSVFGSTKSFDLQLRRGLPHWRARLDSASGIDVYGNNGIAVGDIDGDGWDEVYVCQPGGLPNRLYKNRGDGTMEDITERANVGVLDPTASALFVDFRNIGRQD
;
A
#
# COMPACT_ATOMS: atom_id res chain seq x y z
N MET A 1 -6.52 -26.93 -7.21
CA MET A 1 -7.08 -25.67 -6.66
C MET A 1 -7.28 -25.84 -5.15
N PRO A 2 -7.61 -24.81 -4.35
CA PRO A 2 -7.77 -24.99 -2.90
C PRO A 2 -8.71 -26.16 -2.60
N ALA A 3 -8.22 -27.17 -1.88
CA ALA A 3 -9.02 -28.31 -1.42
C ALA A 3 -9.85 -27.91 -0.19
N ARG A 4 -9.26 -27.13 0.70
CA ARG A 4 -9.92 -26.52 1.85
C ARG A 4 -9.21 -25.25 2.31
N TYR A 5 -9.84 -24.53 3.22
CA TYR A 5 -9.28 -23.37 3.90
C TYR A 5 -9.16 -23.66 5.40
N VAL A 6 -7.99 -23.38 5.97
CA VAL A 6 -7.71 -23.56 7.40
C VAL A 6 -7.56 -22.18 8.05
N GLY A 7 -8.31 -21.95 9.12
CA GLY A 7 -8.25 -20.70 9.88
C GLY A 7 -6.89 -20.51 10.55
N VAL A 8 -6.32 -19.31 10.45
CA VAL A 8 -5.05 -18.95 11.09
C VAL A 8 -5.21 -17.81 12.12
N ALA A 9 -6.23 -16.97 11.94
CA ALA A 9 -6.63 -15.92 12.88
C ALA A 9 -8.11 -15.56 12.60
N GLU A 10 -8.71 -14.69 13.42
CA GLU A 10 -10.06 -14.19 13.18
C GLU A 10 -10.15 -13.53 11.79
N GLY A 11 -11.10 -14.00 10.97
CA GLY A 11 -11.29 -13.51 9.61
C GLY A 11 -10.19 -13.89 8.62
N VAL A 12 -9.17 -14.68 9.00
CA VAL A 12 -8.04 -15.05 8.13
C VAL A 12 -7.94 -16.56 7.99
N ALA A 13 -7.88 -17.06 6.75
CA ALA A 13 -7.67 -18.46 6.45
C ALA A 13 -6.63 -18.66 5.34
N ARG A 14 -5.87 -19.76 5.40
CA ARG A 14 -4.92 -20.18 4.38
C ARG A 14 -5.49 -21.34 3.58
N ALA A 15 -5.31 -21.34 2.26
CA ALA A 15 -5.66 -22.47 1.41
C ALA A 15 -4.69 -23.62 1.62
N GLU A 16 -5.24 -24.83 1.71
CA GLU A 16 -4.50 -26.06 1.51
C GLU A 16 -4.80 -26.62 0.13
N PHE A 17 -3.76 -27.03 -0.59
CA PHE A 17 -3.86 -27.54 -1.95
C PHE A 17 -3.60 -29.04 -1.96
N ASP A 18 -4.42 -29.76 -2.73
CA ASP A 18 -4.16 -31.16 -3.04
C ASP A 18 -3.29 -31.24 -4.30
N SER A 19 -2.03 -31.67 -4.13
CA SER A 19 -1.08 -31.84 -5.22
C SER A 19 -1.39 -33.04 -6.12
N SER A 20 -2.25 -33.96 -5.66
CA SER A 20 -2.68 -35.12 -6.43
C SER A 20 -3.87 -34.80 -7.36
N ASP A 21 -4.57 -33.68 -7.17
CA ASP A 21 -5.71 -33.29 -7.98
C ASP A 21 -5.30 -32.86 -9.40
N LYS A 22 -5.65 -33.71 -10.36
CA LYS A 22 -5.41 -33.49 -11.79
C LYS A 22 -6.53 -32.71 -12.49
N ARG A 23 -7.67 -32.45 -11.84
CA ARG A 23 -8.84 -31.78 -12.44
C ARG A 23 -8.69 -30.26 -12.44
N PHE A 24 -7.65 -29.79 -13.12
CA PHE A 24 -7.30 -28.37 -13.12
C PHE A 24 -8.44 -27.47 -13.59
N GLU A 25 -9.07 -27.78 -14.74
CA GLU A 25 -10.12 -26.93 -15.32
C GLU A 25 -11.33 -26.79 -14.40
N GLN A 26 -11.82 -27.93 -13.88
CA GLN A 26 -12.94 -27.92 -12.93
C GLN A 26 -12.57 -27.20 -11.64
N GLY A 27 -11.36 -27.43 -11.13
CA GLY A 27 -10.86 -26.75 -9.94
C GLY A 27 -10.79 -25.24 -10.16
N LEU A 28 -10.28 -24.79 -11.32
CA LEU A 28 -10.16 -23.38 -11.67
C LEU A 28 -11.55 -22.75 -11.78
N LYS A 29 -12.49 -23.42 -12.43
CA LYS A 29 -13.88 -22.98 -12.49
C LYS A 29 -14.47 -22.81 -11.09
N ASN A 30 -14.33 -23.81 -10.22
CA ASN A 30 -14.83 -23.73 -8.84
C ASN A 30 -14.17 -22.58 -8.06
N TRP A 31 -12.88 -22.34 -8.27
CA TRP A 31 -12.17 -21.23 -7.64
C TRP A 31 -12.69 -19.88 -8.13
N LEU A 32 -12.90 -19.71 -9.45
CA LEU A 32 -13.50 -18.51 -10.04
C LEU A 32 -14.92 -18.27 -9.52
N ASP A 33 -15.75 -19.31 -9.50
CA ASP A 33 -17.12 -19.25 -8.97
C ASP A 33 -17.13 -18.87 -7.49
N SER A 34 -16.06 -19.18 -6.74
CA SER A 34 -15.94 -18.83 -5.32
C SER A 34 -15.63 -17.36 -5.03
N LEU A 35 -15.32 -16.53 -6.04
CA LEU A 35 -14.86 -15.16 -5.83
C LEU A 35 -16.00 -14.21 -5.43
N GLY A 36 -17.22 -14.39 -5.95
CA GLY A 36 -18.29 -13.40 -5.83
C GLY A 36 -18.08 -12.20 -6.74
N PHE A 37 -18.59 -11.02 -6.37
CA PHE A 37 -18.43 -9.81 -7.19
C PHE A 37 -17.02 -9.23 -7.03
N ILE A 38 -16.25 -9.20 -8.12
CA ILE A 38 -14.86 -8.71 -8.11
C ILE A 38 -14.87 -7.18 -8.09
N ARG A 39 -14.27 -6.59 -7.05
CA ARG A 39 -14.06 -5.14 -6.92
C ARG A 39 -12.73 -4.70 -7.52
N SER A 40 -11.70 -5.52 -7.36
CA SER A 40 -10.40 -5.32 -8.00
C SER A 40 -9.66 -6.65 -8.17
N ALA A 41 -8.90 -6.80 -9.24
CA ALA A 41 -7.97 -7.90 -9.43
C ALA A 41 -6.65 -7.37 -10.00
N ARG A 42 -5.53 -7.71 -9.36
CA ARG A 42 -4.18 -7.35 -9.79
C ARG A 42 -3.34 -8.61 -9.91
N PHE A 43 -2.51 -8.67 -10.95
CA PHE A 43 -1.61 -9.78 -11.22
C PHE A 43 -0.21 -9.23 -11.44
N PHE A 44 0.77 -9.89 -10.84
CA PHE A 44 2.18 -9.51 -10.89
C PHE A 44 2.97 -10.69 -11.43
N ALA A 45 3.57 -10.51 -12.61
CA ALA A 45 4.51 -11.49 -13.15
C ALA A 45 5.81 -11.45 -12.35
N LEU A 46 6.27 -12.62 -11.93
CA LEU A 46 7.46 -12.81 -11.12
C LEU A 46 8.41 -13.79 -11.82
N PRO A 47 9.72 -13.76 -11.50
CA PRO A 47 10.67 -14.74 -12.02
C PRO A 47 10.24 -16.19 -11.75
N LYS A 48 10.77 -17.12 -12.55
CA LYS A 48 10.49 -18.58 -12.46
C LYS A 48 9.01 -18.92 -12.71
N ASP A 49 8.44 -18.27 -13.72
CA ASP A 49 7.07 -18.52 -14.21
C ASP A 49 6.01 -18.34 -13.11
N ARG A 50 6.22 -17.43 -12.17
CA ARG A 50 5.27 -17.20 -11.08
C ARG A 50 4.37 -16.02 -11.40
N VAL A 51 3.12 -16.13 -10.98
CA VAL A 51 2.20 -14.99 -10.91
C VAL A 51 1.70 -14.86 -9.48
N ARG A 52 1.90 -13.69 -8.88
CA ARG A 52 1.23 -13.31 -7.64
C ARG A 52 -0.06 -12.58 -8.02
N TYR A 53 -1.13 -12.84 -7.31
CA TYR A 53 -2.39 -12.13 -7.49
C TYR A 53 -2.86 -11.51 -6.18
N GLU A 54 -3.62 -10.44 -6.32
CA GLU A 54 -4.37 -9.77 -5.28
C GLU A 54 -5.77 -9.50 -5.79
N ILE A 55 -6.78 -10.07 -5.14
CA ILE A 55 -8.18 -9.95 -5.58
C ILE A 55 -9.04 -9.50 -4.41
N SER A 56 -9.74 -8.39 -4.58
CA SER A 56 -10.75 -7.93 -3.64
C SER A 56 -12.14 -8.21 -4.20
N THR A 57 -13.01 -8.78 -3.39
CA THR A 57 -14.38 -9.14 -3.78
C THR A 57 -15.38 -8.77 -2.70
N SER A 58 -16.65 -8.70 -3.10
CA SER A 58 -17.80 -8.57 -2.21
C SER A 58 -18.75 -9.73 -2.41
N LYS A 59 -19.33 -10.19 -1.31
CA LYS A 59 -20.31 -11.27 -1.20
C LYS A 59 -21.46 -10.80 -0.29
N PRO A 60 -22.61 -11.52 -0.27
CA PRO A 60 -23.72 -11.19 0.62
C PRO A 60 -23.33 -11.15 2.10
N ASP A 61 -22.32 -11.94 2.51
CA ASP A 61 -21.82 -12.05 3.89
C ASP A 61 -20.65 -11.10 4.21
N GLY A 62 -20.23 -10.25 3.26
CA GLY A 62 -19.22 -9.22 3.48
C GLY A 62 -18.16 -9.10 2.39
N LEU A 63 -17.00 -8.57 2.76
CA LEU A 63 -15.85 -8.37 1.91
C LEU A 63 -14.86 -9.51 2.04
N GLN A 64 -14.18 -9.82 0.93
CA GLN A 64 -13.10 -10.79 0.89
C GLN A 64 -11.90 -10.22 0.16
N TYR A 65 -10.70 -10.48 0.68
CA TYR A 65 -9.44 -10.16 0.04
C TYR A 65 -8.58 -11.41 -0.07
N ARG A 66 -8.11 -11.72 -1.26
CA ARG A 66 -7.30 -12.91 -1.55
C ARG A 66 -5.94 -12.48 -2.05
N VAL A 67 -4.90 -13.03 -1.43
CA VAL A 67 -3.53 -12.89 -1.90
C VAL A 67 -2.98 -14.29 -2.09
N GLY A 68 -2.43 -14.57 -3.26
CA GLY A 68 -1.82 -15.85 -3.50
C GLY A 68 -0.83 -15.80 -4.65
N SER A 69 -0.22 -16.95 -4.89
CA SER A 69 0.66 -17.12 -6.05
C SER A 69 0.46 -18.48 -6.69
N TRP A 70 0.62 -18.49 -8.01
CA TRP A 70 0.59 -19.69 -8.83
C TRP A 70 1.87 -19.77 -9.66
N LYS A 71 2.32 -20.99 -9.94
CA LYS A 71 3.30 -21.26 -10.97
C LYS A 71 2.58 -21.50 -12.30
N GLN A 72 3.09 -20.93 -13.37
CA GLN A 72 2.61 -21.13 -14.72
C GLN A 72 3.45 -22.22 -15.39
N ILE A 73 2.80 -23.06 -16.18
CA ILE A 73 3.45 -24.13 -16.94
C ILE A 73 3.29 -23.82 -18.42
N TRP A 74 4.43 -23.67 -19.12
CA TRP A 74 4.49 -23.20 -20.52
C TRP A 74 5.18 -24.21 -21.45
N PRO A 75 4.59 -25.38 -21.73
CA PRO A 75 5.14 -26.28 -22.74
C PRO A 75 5.09 -25.59 -24.11
N ASP A 76 6.20 -25.64 -24.84
CA ASP A 76 6.32 -25.13 -26.22
C ASP A 76 5.88 -23.66 -26.38
N GLY A 77 6.14 -22.84 -25.36
CA GLY A 77 5.81 -21.40 -25.37
C GLY A 77 4.32 -21.09 -25.22
N ARG A 78 3.47 -22.07 -24.90
CA ARG A 78 2.04 -21.88 -24.67
C ARG A 78 1.68 -22.21 -23.23
N LEU A 79 0.92 -21.32 -22.58
CA LEU A 79 0.42 -21.56 -21.23
C LEU A 79 -0.54 -22.77 -21.25
N SER A 80 -0.19 -23.82 -20.51
CA SER A 80 -1.01 -25.03 -20.40
C SER A 80 -1.73 -25.16 -19.07
N ARG A 81 -1.09 -24.76 -17.95
CA ARG A 81 -1.64 -24.95 -16.61
C ARG A 81 -1.11 -23.92 -15.61
N PHE A 82 -1.91 -23.69 -14.56
CA PHE A 82 -1.45 -23.07 -13.33
C PHE A 82 -1.36 -24.11 -12.19
N GLU A 83 -0.26 -24.10 -11.46
CA GLU A 83 -0.08 -24.86 -10.23
C GLU A 83 -0.15 -23.91 -9.04
N PRO A 84 -1.15 -24.04 -8.16
CA PRO A 84 -1.25 -23.13 -7.05
C PRO A 84 -0.16 -23.39 -6.00
N ILE A 85 0.46 -22.31 -5.50
CA ILE A 85 1.53 -22.37 -4.50
C ILE A 85 0.97 -22.02 -3.14
N GLU A 86 0.32 -20.87 -3.03
CA GLU A 86 -0.27 -20.38 -1.79
C GLU A 86 -1.47 -19.48 -2.06
N GLU A 87 -2.38 -19.44 -1.10
CA GLU A 87 -3.44 -18.43 -1.04
C GLU A 87 -3.77 -18.16 0.43
N THR A 88 -3.90 -16.88 0.77
CA THR A 88 -4.47 -16.41 2.03
C THR A 88 -5.72 -15.62 1.70
N VAL A 89 -6.77 -15.87 2.46
CA VAL A 89 -8.07 -15.26 2.32
C VAL A 89 -8.41 -14.54 3.61
N VAL A 90 -8.61 -13.23 3.50
CA VAL A 90 -9.10 -12.36 4.58
C VAL A 90 -10.56 -12.04 4.32
N ARG A 91 -11.38 -12.04 5.36
CA ARG A 91 -12.81 -11.71 5.32
C ARG A 91 -13.11 -10.65 6.35
N SER A 92 -14.03 -9.75 6.01
CA SER A 92 -14.53 -8.74 6.94
C SER A 92 -15.97 -8.39 6.58
N PRO A 93 -16.88 -8.18 7.57
CA PRO A 93 -18.25 -7.78 7.28
C PRO A 93 -18.34 -6.39 6.63
N ARG A 94 -17.30 -5.55 6.80
CA ARG A 94 -17.24 -4.16 6.30
C ARG A 94 -15.80 -3.73 5.98
N PRO A 95 -15.56 -2.62 5.29
CA PRO A 95 -14.21 -2.06 5.17
C PRO A 95 -13.59 -1.82 6.57
N LEU A 96 -12.36 -2.27 6.77
CA LEU A 96 -11.60 -2.01 7.99
C LEU A 96 -10.86 -0.67 7.93
N PHE A 97 -10.30 -0.38 6.75
CA PHE A 97 -9.61 0.86 6.46
C PHE A 97 -10.27 1.52 5.25
N GLN A 98 -10.27 2.84 5.26
CA GLN A 98 -10.70 3.67 4.15
C GLN A 98 -9.56 4.61 3.81
N ASP A 99 -9.20 4.68 2.53
CA ASP A 99 -8.28 5.71 2.05
C ASP A 99 -9.00 7.06 2.09
N VAL A 100 -8.44 7.99 2.86
CA VAL A 100 -8.93 9.36 3.03
C VAL A 100 -7.95 10.39 2.47
N THR A 101 -6.89 9.96 1.78
CA THR A 101 -5.79 10.84 1.32
C THR A 101 -6.32 12.02 0.52
N SER A 102 -7.29 11.80 -0.39
CA SER A 102 -7.88 12.86 -1.19
C SER A 102 -8.74 13.84 -0.39
N SER A 103 -9.42 13.37 0.66
CA SER A 103 -10.17 14.24 1.57
C SER A 103 -9.24 15.06 2.46
N VAL A 104 -8.16 14.45 2.93
CA VAL A 104 -7.20 15.05 3.86
C VAL A 104 -6.28 16.06 3.17
N PHE A 105 -5.72 15.71 2.02
CA PHE A 105 -4.73 16.52 1.30
C PHE A 105 -5.27 17.15 0.01
N GLY A 106 -6.58 17.07 -0.25
CA GLY A 106 -7.18 17.50 -1.53
C GLY A 106 -6.94 18.97 -1.88
N SER A 107 -6.81 19.83 -0.86
CA SER A 107 -6.50 21.26 -1.01
C SER A 107 -5.02 21.60 -0.87
N THR A 108 -4.16 20.62 -0.62
CA THR A 108 -2.75 20.84 -0.28
C THR A 108 -1.88 20.73 -1.53
N LYS A 109 -1.58 21.87 -2.16
CA LYS A 109 -0.86 21.94 -3.45
C LYS A 109 0.49 21.21 -3.43
N SER A 110 1.27 21.34 -2.34
CA SER A 110 2.57 20.66 -2.22
C SER A 110 2.44 19.14 -2.22
N PHE A 111 1.38 18.60 -1.61
CA PHE A 111 1.09 17.16 -1.64
C PHE A 111 0.78 16.68 -3.06
N ASP A 112 -0.05 17.41 -3.82
CA ASP A 112 -0.35 17.03 -5.21
C ASP A 112 0.89 17.05 -6.13
N LEU A 113 1.76 18.03 -5.90
CA LEU A 113 2.97 18.22 -6.70
C LEU A 113 4.06 17.20 -6.37
N GLN A 114 4.25 16.85 -5.09
CA GLN A 114 5.41 16.06 -4.65
C GLN A 114 5.06 14.63 -4.24
N LEU A 115 3.98 14.43 -3.48
CA LEU A 115 3.72 13.17 -2.77
C LEU A 115 2.68 12.30 -3.45
N ARG A 116 1.74 12.88 -4.22
CA ARG A 116 0.69 12.13 -4.90
C ARG A 116 1.20 11.26 -6.06
N ARG A 117 2.39 11.57 -6.58
CA ARG A 117 2.92 10.96 -7.81
C ARG A 117 3.77 9.74 -7.47
N GLY A 118 3.46 8.61 -8.10
CA GLY A 118 4.22 7.37 -7.91
C GLY A 118 5.54 7.33 -8.69
N LEU A 119 6.38 6.35 -8.38
CA LEU A 119 7.70 6.13 -8.98
C LEU A 119 7.76 6.24 -10.52
N PRO A 120 6.82 5.66 -11.31
CA PRO A 120 6.88 5.79 -12.77
C PRO A 120 6.77 7.24 -13.27
N HIS A 121 6.00 8.09 -12.57
CA HIS A 121 5.86 9.49 -12.93
C HIS A 121 7.20 10.23 -12.83
N TRP A 122 7.92 10.01 -11.72
CA TRP A 122 9.20 10.65 -11.42
C TRP A 122 10.34 10.09 -12.26
N ARG A 123 10.42 8.76 -12.41
CA ARG A 123 11.45 8.13 -13.26
C ARG A 123 11.40 8.56 -14.73
N ALA A 124 10.21 8.95 -15.22
CA ALA A 124 10.07 9.45 -16.58
C ALA A 124 10.47 10.94 -16.74
N ARG A 125 10.73 11.66 -15.65
CA ARG A 125 10.95 13.11 -15.64
C ARG A 125 12.29 13.53 -15.05
N LEU A 126 12.78 12.77 -14.09
CA LEU A 126 14.05 13.04 -13.42
C LEU A 126 15.14 12.21 -14.09
N ASP A 127 16.18 12.89 -14.57
CA ASP A 127 17.40 12.23 -15.00
C ASP A 127 18.12 11.67 -13.77
N SER A 128 18.54 10.41 -13.83
CA SER A 128 19.38 9.80 -12.79
C SER A 128 20.66 10.60 -12.49
N ALA A 129 21.18 11.36 -13.47
CA ALA A 129 22.34 12.22 -13.30
C ALA A 129 22.08 13.41 -12.35
N SER A 130 20.81 13.74 -12.07
CA SER A 130 20.45 14.80 -11.10
C SER A 130 20.72 14.42 -9.64
N GLY A 131 21.03 13.15 -9.35
CA GLY A 131 21.32 12.68 -7.99
C GLY A 131 20.11 12.64 -7.06
N ILE A 132 18.90 12.91 -7.57
CA ILE A 132 17.66 12.78 -6.81
C ILE A 132 17.27 11.32 -6.74
N ASP A 133 17.28 10.75 -5.53
CA ASP A 133 16.77 9.40 -5.31
C ASP A 133 15.23 9.39 -5.42
N VAL A 134 14.71 8.48 -6.23
CA VAL A 134 13.27 8.33 -6.48
C VAL A 134 12.70 7.08 -5.81
N TYR A 135 13.52 6.26 -5.12
CA TYR A 135 13.10 4.97 -4.57
C TYR A 135 12.22 5.07 -3.31
N GLY A 136 11.93 6.28 -2.80
CA GLY A 136 10.85 6.52 -1.85
C GLY A 136 11.14 6.07 -0.41
N ASN A 137 12.40 6.15 0.01
CA ASN A 137 12.90 5.88 1.37
C ASN A 137 12.74 7.07 2.32
N ASN A 138 11.67 7.84 2.16
CA ASN A 138 11.41 9.04 2.96
C ASN A 138 10.77 8.68 4.29
N GLY A 139 11.38 9.10 5.40
CA GLY A 139 10.79 9.00 6.73
C GLY A 139 9.57 9.89 6.89
N ILE A 140 8.67 9.49 7.78
CA ILE A 140 7.53 10.28 8.24
C ILE A 140 7.60 10.35 9.76
N ALA A 141 7.36 11.53 10.33
CA ALA A 141 7.11 11.72 11.76
C ALA A 141 5.71 12.30 11.96
N VAL A 142 5.06 11.91 13.05
CA VAL A 142 3.70 12.34 13.41
C VAL A 142 3.69 12.75 14.87
N GLY A 143 3.06 13.88 15.18
CA GLY A 143 2.92 14.36 16.55
C GLY A 143 2.29 15.75 16.62
N ASP A 144 1.59 16.02 17.71
CA ASP A 144 0.98 17.32 18.04
C ASP A 144 2.05 18.35 18.45
N ILE A 145 2.42 19.27 17.55
CA ILE A 145 3.53 20.22 17.77
C ILE A 145 3.10 21.54 18.41
N ASP A 146 1.80 21.84 18.37
CA ASP A 146 1.26 23.08 18.93
C ASP A 146 0.24 22.89 20.07
N GLY A 147 -0.01 21.65 20.47
CA GLY A 147 -0.78 21.27 21.64
C GLY A 147 -2.28 21.43 21.44
N ASP A 148 -2.75 21.42 20.19
CA ASP A 148 -4.17 21.61 19.87
C ASP A 148 -4.98 20.30 19.87
N GLY A 149 -4.32 19.18 20.18
CA GLY A 149 -4.90 17.85 20.27
C GLY A 149 -4.96 17.11 18.94
N TRP A 150 -4.39 17.68 17.87
CA TRP A 150 -4.32 17.06 16.55
C TRP A 150 -2.86 16.86 16.14
N ASP A 151 -2.53 15.65 15.70
CA ASP A 151 -1.17 15.37 15.24
C ASP A 151 -0.89 15.98 13.85
N GLU A 152 0.26 16.65 13.73
CA GLU A 152 0.87 17.05 12.47
C GLU A 152 1.55 15.88 11.76
N VAL A 153 1.81 16.05 10.46
CA VAL A 153 2.60 15.09 9.67
C VAL A 153 3.82 15.79 9.06
N TYR A 154 5.01 15.35 9.45
CA TYR A 154 6.27 15.74 8.84
C TYR A 154 6.78 14.66 7.88
N VAL A 155 7.14 15.04 6.66
CA VAL A 155 7.57 14.14 5.60
C VAL A 155 8.95 14.54 5.11
N CYS A 156 9.92 13.65 5.31
CA CYS A 156 11.26 13.76 4.75
C CYS A 156 11.21 13.68 3.21
N GLN A 157 12.22 14.25 2.55
CA GLN A 157 12.34 14.23 1.10
C GLN A 157 13.77 13.90 0.67
N PRO A 158 13.95 13.42 -0.58
CA PRO A 158 15.28 13.33 -1.17
C PRO A 158 15.90 14.73 -1.31
N GLY A 159 17.23 14.76 -1.39
CA GLY A 159 17.98 16.01 -1.53
C GLY A 159 17.47 16.86 -2.71
N GLY A 160 17.41 18.17 -2.50
CA GLY A 160 16.92 19.14 -3.49
C GLY A 160 15.40 19.37 -3.48
N LEU A 161 14.64 18.59 -2.73
CA LEU A 161 13.23 18.88 -2.41
C LEU A 161 13.10 19.25 -0.93
N PRO A 162 12.31 20.28 -0.58
CA PRO A 162 12.10 20.63 0.81
C PRO A 162 11.26 19.56 1.50
N ASN A 163 11.69 19.13 2.69
CA ASN A 163 10.82 18.41 3.61
C ASN A 163 9.49 19.16 3.82
N ARG A 164 8.43 18.43 4.16
CA ARG A 164 7.08 19.00 4.28
C ARG A 164 6.52 18.82 5.68
N LEU A 165 5.98 19.90 6.26
CA LEU A 165 5.22 19.86 7.49
C LEU A 165 3.76 20.22 7.20
N TYR A 166 2.87 19.29 7.51
CA TYR A 166 1.43 19.44 7.35
C TYR A 166 0.75 19.56 8.70
N LYS A 167 0.10 20.71 8.93
CA LYS A 167 -0.74 20.95 10.09
C LYS A 167 -2.13 20.37 9.87
N ASN A 168 -2.60 19.61 10.85
CA ASN A 168 -3.98 19.16 10.89
C ASN A 168 -4.88 20.32 11.35
N ARG A 169 -5.93 20.62 10.59
CA ARG A 169 -6.86 21.71 10.91
C ARG A 169 -7.95 21.32 11.91
N GLY A 170 -8.01 20.05 12.31
CA GLY A 170 -9.06 19.49 13.18
C GLY A 170 -10.39 19.23 12.48
N ASP A 171 -10.52 19.60 11.21
CA ASP A 171 -11.71 19.37 10.36
C ASP A 171 -11.52 18.22 9.36
N GLY A 172 -10.44 17.46 9.50
CA GLY A 172 -10.06 16.38 8.59
C GLY A 172 -9.29 16.85 7.35
N THR A 173 -8.84 18.10 7.30
CA THR A 173 -7.98 18.64 6.23
C THR A 173 -6.59 19.05 6.73
N MET A 174 -5.63 19.14 5.80
CA MET A 174 -4.23 19.49 6.08
C MET A 174 -3.80 20.81 5.44
N GLU A 175 -3.03 21.60 6.19
CA GLU A 175 -2.36 22.82 5.73
C GLU A 175 -0.85 22.60 5.61
N ASP A 176 -0.24 23.00 4.49
CA ASP A 176 1.22 23.07 4.41
C ASP A 176 1.71 24.30 5.19
N ILE A 177 2.44 24.06 6.29
CA ILE A 177 3.02 25.10 7.14
C ILE A 177 4.55 25.12 7.07
N THR A 178 5.15 24.42 6.10
CA THR A 178 6.59 24.18 5.97
C THR A 178 7.39 25.48 6.01
N GLU A 179 6.99 26.48 5.21
CA GLU A 179 7.68 27.77 5.12
C GLU A 179 7.54 28.56 6.43
N ARG A 180 6.35 28.58 7.02
CA ARG A 180 6.08 29.28 8.28
C ARG A 180 6.87 28.68 9.45
N ALA A 181 7.02 27.36 9.46
CA ALA A 181 7.77 26.64 10.48
C ALA A 181 9.30 26.62 10.20
N ASN A 182 9.75 27.04 9.01
CA ASN A 182 11.15 27.04 8.60
C ASN A 182 11.83 25.65 8.71
N VAL A 183 11.11 24.60 8.31
CA VAL A 183 11.55 23.20 8.40
C VAL A 183 11.70 22.52 7.04
N GLY A 184 11.71 23.30 5.95
CA GLY A 184 11.90 22.84 4.58
C GLY A 184 13.34 22.48 4.25
N VAL A 185 13.93 21.54 5.01
CA VAL A 185 15.30 21.05 4.83
C VAL A 185 15.48 20.51 3.40
N LEU A 186 16.54 20.93 2.71
CA LEU A 186 16.87 20.52 1.33
C LEU A 186 17.93 19.43 1.26
N ASP A 187 18.63 19.18 2.37
CA ASP A 187 19.55 18.04 2.49
C ASP A 187 18.76 16.73 2.52
N PRO A 188 19.31 15.64 1.99
CA PRO A 188 18.63 14.34 2.03
C PRO A 188 18.40 13.90 3.48
N THR A 189 17.13 13.65 3.83
CA THR A 189 16.75 13.16 5.15
C THR A 189 16.03 11.82 5.03
N ALA A 190 16.44 10.83 5.85
CA ALA A 190 15.84 9.50 5.84
C ALA A 190 14.83 9.29 6.97
N SER A 191 14.87 10.13 8.00
CA SER A 191 14.04 10.02 9.20
C SER A 191 13.92 11.38 9.89
N ALA A 192 12.85 11.53 10.65
CA ALA A 192 12.60 12.65 11.55
C ALA A 192 11.94 12.09 12.83
N LEU A 193 12.04 12.85 13.92
CA LEU A 193 11.39 12.54 15.18
C LEU A 193 10.92 13.85 15.80
N PHE A 194 9.72 13.83 16.39
CA PHE A 194 9.26 14.87 17.30
C PHE A 194 9.63 14.47 18.72
N VAL A 195 10.31 15.37 19.43
CA VAL A 195 10.72 15.16 20.83
C VAL A 195 10.57 16.45 21.61
N ASP A 196 9.98 16.41 22.80
CA ASP A 196 10.05 17.53 23.74
C ASP A 196 11.39 17.53 24.50
N PHE A 197 12.44 18.08 23.89
CA PHE A 197 13.77 18.15 24.51
C PHE A 197 13.80 19.15 25.68
N ARG A 198 12.93 20.16 25.62
CA ARG A 198 12.87 21.23 26.62
C ARG A 198 11.99 20.86 27.82
N ASN A 199 11.26 19.75 27.75
CA ASN A 199 10.31 19.27 28.75
C ASN A 199 9.27 20.35 29.12
N ILE A 200 8.73 21.03 28.11
CA ILE A 200 7.73 22.11 28.26
C ILE A 200 6.36 21.74 27.72
N GLY A 201 6.15 20.47 27.36
CA GLY A 201 4.93 19.97 26.75
C GLY A 201 4.77 20.33 25.27
N ARG A 202 5.86 20.71 24.58
CA ARG A 202 5.85 21.03 23.14
C ARG A 202 6.93 20.24 22.43
N GLN A 203 6.59 19.69 21.27
CA GLN A 203 7.55 18.97 20.43
C GLN A 203 8.55 19.95 19.80
N ASP A 204 9.80 19.50 19.70
CA ASP A 204 10.91 20.12 18.95
C ASP A 204 11.17 19.37 17.64
#